data_AF-A0A956CWH6-F1
#
_entry.id   AF-A0A956CWH6-F1
#
_cell.length_a   1.000
_cell.length_b   1.000
_cell.length_c   1.000
_cell.angle_alpha   90.00
_cell.angle_beta   90.00
_cell.angle_gamma   90.00
#
_symmetry.space_group_name_H-M   'P 1'
#
loop_
_entity.id
_entity.type
_entity.pdbx_description
1 polymer ?
#
loop_
_entity_poly.entity_id
_entity_poly.type
_entity_poly.pdbx_seq_one_letter_code
_entity_poly.pdbx_strand_id
1 'polypeptide(L)'
;MTRARICVPRGTIAITRRTVERKLLWTPSDARVEQCLLYALAAAQERERLEVHHGCLMPNHGHWIWTPGHETNLGEALRFFHRESARARQEDLLARGYDAPQQIWDRRSTHVMHLLDSGAVLEQILYQHLNPPKAGLVERTCDYPGFVSPLSLLKGGTIVVPKPDVYFGEDQPAERELVLTPPPELVRLFGSDLEGLVYWLEKSVDVQERAMAKARTRPVVGAERLKRIHPFAEPATCRERRGRRTPRWKVGRGWLPADRRELLKHLRAEDQRFLDEHAEQWARWTAGDRSVAFPFGTLQMVAQHGAAMAAEHLDAVLASADRTSLWVSAPCSPRDAVALAAGAAIEALDEEGDDAERSDPEPRSDASRAAGDGATRAEGPEGQREDVETRGLASPVTTADDEHARRLVTLRDRRRGGGRAPDS
;
A
#
# COMPACT_ATOMS: atom_id res chain seq x y z
N MET A 1 -21.75 -4.11 -11.29
CA MET A 1 -20.44 -4.31 -11.95
C MET A 1 -19.41 -3.37 -11.34
N THR A 2 -18.17 -3.82 -11.25
CA THR A 2 -17.04 -2.93 -10.94
C THR A 2 -16.86 -1.96 -12.11
N ARG A 3 -16.60 -0.69 -11.80
CA ARG A 3 -16.33 0.35 -12.82
C ARG A 3 -15.10 -0.05 -13.65
N ALA A 4 -15.18 0.13 -14.96
CA ALA A 4 -14.06 -0.15 -15.86
C ALA A 4 -12.82 0.65 -15.49
N ARG A 5 -11.65 0.07 -15.74
CA ARG A 5 -10.33 0.65 -15.45
C ARG A 5 -9.51 0.69 -16.73
N ILE A 6 -8.88 1.82 -16.97
CA ILE A 6 -7.79 1.93 -17.94
C ILE A 6 -6.63 1.16 -17.31
N CYS A 7 -6.07 0.20 -18.02
CA CYS A 7 -4.88 -0.52 -17.58
C CYS A 7 -3.93 -0.58 -18.79
N VAL A 8 -2.89 0.23 -18.74
CA VAL A 8 -1.89 0.32 -19.81
C VAL A 8 -0.68 -0.53 -19.45
N PRO A 9 -0.14 -1.31 -20.40
CA PRO A 9 1.15 -1.94 -20.21
C PRO A 9 2.22 -0.90 -19.89
N ARG A 10 3.20 -1.27 -19.06
CA ARG A 10 4.37 -0.46 -18.68
C ARG A 10 4.05 0.88 -17.99
N GLY A 11 2.81 1.05 -17.52
CA GLY A 11 2.44 2.20 -16.73
C GLY A 11 2.62 1.97 -15.24
N THR A 12 3.43 2.79 -14.58
CA THR A 12 3.56 2.73 -13.12
C THR A 12 2.23 3.03 -12.46
N ILE A 13 1.85 2.15 -11.53
CA ILE A 13 0.60 2.20 -10.77
C ILE A 13 0.87 2.14 -9.28
N ALA A 14 0.07 2.87 -8.52
CA ALA A 14 -0.06 2.72 -7.08
C ALA A 14 -1.28 1.84 -6.77
N ILE A 15 -1.12 0.91 -5.85
CA ILE A 15 -2.13 -0.09 -5.49
C ILE A 15 -2.39 0.00 -4.00
N THR A 16 -3.67 0.10 -3.63
CA THR A 16 -4.08 0.08 -2.23
C THR A 16 -5.22 -0.92 -2.02
N ARG A 17 -5.07 -1.76 -0.99
CA ARG A 17 -6.10 -2.74 -0.58
C ARG A 17 -6.28 -2.69 0.93
N ARG A 18 -7.52 -2.49 1.39
CA ARG A 18 -7.87 -2.48 2.82
C ARG A 18 -8.36 -3.84 3.27
N THR A 19 -8.17 -4.14 4.55
CA THR A 19 -8.75 -5.31 5.21
C THR A 19 -10.26 -5.16 5.39
N VAL A 20 -10.95 -6.29 5.56
CA VAL A 20 -12.37 -6.30 5.94
C VAL A 20 -12.57 -5.47 7.21
N GLU A 21 -13.63 -4.67 7.24
CA GLU A 21 -14.02 -3.87 8.41
C GLU A 21 -12.91 -2.98 9.00
N ARG A 22 -11.83 -2.69 8.23
CA ARG A 22 -10.62 -2.00 8.70
C ARG A 22 -9.93 -2.72 9.87
N LYS A 23 -10.19 -4.02 10.05
CA LYS A 23 -9.55 -4.85 11.07
C LYS A 23 -8.03 -4.80 10.91
N LEU A 24 -7.31 -4.77 12.02
CA LEU A 24 -5.84 -4.71 12.04
C LEU A 24 -5.23 -6.11 11.79
N LEU A 25 -5.72 -6.84 10.79
CA LEU A 25 -5.36 -8.24 10.56
C LEU A 25 -3.87 -8.39 10.23
N TRP A 26 -3.24 -7.37 9.66
CA TRP A 26 -1.81 -7.33 9.36
C TRP A 26 -1.00 -6.63 10.44
N THR A 27 -1.49 -6.57 11.69
CA THR A 27 -0.64 -6.12 12.81
C THR A 27 0.67 -6.91 12.79
N PRO A 28 1.82 -6.22 12.79
CA PRO A 28 3.12 -6.87 12.69
C PRO A 28 3.54 -7.46 14.04
N SER A 29 2.77 -8.43 14.54
CA SER A 29 3.02 -9.08 15.83
C SER A 29 4.21 -10.04 15.78
N ASP A 30 4.56 -10.51 14.59
CA ASP A 30 5.58 -11.52 14.33
C ASP A 30 5.96 -11.55 12.83
N ALA A 31 7.18 -12.01 12.51
CA ALA A 31 7.70 -12.05 11.14
C ALA A 31 6.86 -12.91 10.18
N ARG A 32 6.20 -13.97 10.69
CA ARG A 32 5.32 -14.81 9.86
C ARG A 32 4.15 -14.04 9.24
N VAL A 33 3.67 -12.98 9.90
CA VAL A 33 2.55 -12.16 9.40
C VAL A 33 2.94 -11.48 8.09
N GLU A 34 4.12 -10.86 8.02
CA GLU A 34 4.59 -10.22 6.79
C GLU A 34 5.02 -11.24 5.74
N GLN A 35 5.64 -12.37 6.13
CA GLN A 35 6.00 -13.46 5.23
C GLN A 35 4.78 -13.99 4.46
N CYS A 36 3.62 -14.15 5.11
CA CYS A 36 2.37 -14.55 4.46
C CYS A 36 2.01 -13.66 3.26
N LEU A 37 2.31 -12.37 3.34
CA LEU A 37 2.02 -11.42 2.28
C LEU A 37 3.16 -11.32 1.27
N LEU A 38 4.39 -11.16 1.73
CA LEU A 38 5.55 -10.92 0.88
C LEU A 38 5.90 -12.15 0.03
N TYR A 39 5.70 -13.36 0.57
CA TYR A 39 5.92 -14.59 -0.18
C TYR A 39 4.90 -14.72 -1.33
N ALA A 40 3.64 -14.34 -1.08
CA ALA A 40 2.61 -14.26 -2.11
C ALA A 40 2.91 -13.16 -3.15
N LEU A 41 3.51 -12.04 -2.75
CA LEU A 41 3.92 -10.97 -3.65
C LEU A 41 5.08 -11.42 -4.56
N ALA A 42 6.11 -12.05 -4.00
CA ALA A 42 7.23 -12.61 -4.76
C ALA A 42 6.74 -13.64 -5.79
N ALA A 43 5.85 -14.56 -5.37
CA ALA A 43 5.22 -15.51 -6.28
C ALA A 43 4.40 -14.84 -7.39
N ALA A 44 3.70 -13.73 -7.08
CA ALA A 44 2.97 -12.95 -8.09
C ALA A 44 3.91 -12.23 -9.07
N GLN A 45 5.03 -11.68 -8.56
CA GLN A 45 6.06 -11.03 -9.36
C GLN A 45 6.67 -11.99 -10.39
N GLU A 46 7.08 -13.18 -9.96
CA GLU A 46 7.63 -14.21 -10.85
C GLU A 46 6.61 -14.65 -11.90
N ARG A 47 5.37 -14.90 -11.47
CA ARG A 47 4.30 -15.44 -12.33
C ARG A 47 3.87 -14.46 -13.42
N GLU A 48 3.69 -13.19 -13.08
CA GLU A 48 3.04 -12.20 -13.95
C GLU A 48 4.03 -11.14 -14.47
N ARG A 49 5.34 -11.34 -14.26
CA ARG A 49 6.44 -10.46 -14.68
C ARG A 49 6.21 -9.00 -14.26
N LEU A 50 5.94 -8.80 -12.97
CA LEU A 50 5.70 -7.49 -12.38
C LEU A 50 7.01 -6.87 -11.95
N GLU A 51 7.23 -5.61 -12.34
CA GLU A 51 8.24 -4.79 -11.70
C GLU A 51 7.64 -4.21 -10.41
N VAL A 52 8.17 -4.59 -9.26
CA VAL A 52 7.75 -4.06 -7.96
C VAL A 52 8.76 -3.00 -7.55
N HIS A 53 8.30 -1.80 -7.21
CA HIS A 53 9.19 -0.68 -6.91
C HIS A 53 9.24 -0.34 -5.42
N HIS A 54 8.09 -0.32 -4.76
CA HIS A 54 7.97 0.06 -3.35
C HIS A 54 6.73 -0.56 -2.72
N GLY A 55 6.76 -0.77 -1.40
CA GLY A 55 5.61 -1.23 -0.65
C GLY A 55 5.64 -0.89 0.83
N CYS A 56 4.46 -0.71 1.41
CA CYS A 56 4.24 -0.46 2.83
C CYS A 56 3.00 -1.25 3.29
N LEU A 57 3.19 -2.12 4.27
CA LEU A 57 2.12 -2.91 4.89
C LEU A 57 1.72 -2.27 6.22
N MET A 58 0.60 -1.56 6.20
CA MET A 58 -0.06 -1.05 7.40
C MET A 58 -0.95 -2.15 8.01
N PRO A 59 -1.29 -2.08 9.32
CA PRO A 59 -2.03 -3.16 9.98
C PRO A 59 -3.39 -3.47 9.35
N ASN A 60 -4.06 -2.48 8.73
CA ASN A 60 -5.36 -2.64 8.08
C ASN A 60 -5.35 -2.42 6.56
N HIS A 61 -4.19 -2.21 5.93
CA HIS A 61 -4.11 -2.05 4.47
C HIS A 61 -2.68 -2.18 3.95
N GLY A 62 -2.53 -2.58 2.69
CA GLY A 62 -1.24 -2.51 2.00
C GLY A 62 -1.23 -1.41 0.94
N HIS A 63 -0.08 -0.78 0.76
CA HIS A 63 0.24 0.09 -0.38
C HIS A 63 1.40 -0.51 -1.17
N TRP A 64 1.30 -0.47 -2.49
CA TRP A 64 2.32 -0.97 -3.40
C TRP A 64 2.48 -0.06 -4.62
N ILE A 65 3.66 -0.07 -5.22
CA ILE A 65 3.93 0.59 -6.50
C ILE A 65 4.51 -0.45 -7.45
N TRP A 66 3.82 -0.70 -8.56
CA TRP A 66 4.21 -1.67 -9.58
C TRP A 66 4.29 -1.03 -10.96
N THR A 67 5.07 -1.61 -11.85
CA THR A 67 4.94 -1.45 -13.30
C THR A 67 4.60 -2.81 -13.93
N PRO A 68 3.41 -2.96 -14.53
CA PRO A 68 3.08 -4.18 -15.27
C PRO A 68 3.88 -4.25 -16.57
N GLY A 69 4.40 -5.44 -16.91
CA GLY A 69 5.03 -5.69 -18.20
C GLY A 69 4.03 -5.72 -19.36
N HIS A 70 4.53 -5.94 -20.59
CA HIS A 70 3.71 -5.96 -21.80
C HIS A 70 2.67 -7.09 -21.81
N GLU A 71 3.05 -8.26 -21.30
CA GLU A 71 2.22 -9.47 -21.26
C GLU A 71 1.48 -9.63 -19.92
N THR A 72 1.65 -8.69 -18.99
CA THR A 72 1.10 -8.80 -17.64
C THR A 72 -0.42 -8.68 -17.65
N ASN A 73 -1.10 -9.68 -17.11
CA ASN A 73 -2.51 -9.58 -16.78
C ASN A 73 -2.67 -9.02 -15.36
N LEU A 74 -2.78 -7.69 -15.24
CA LEU A 74 -2.88 -7.01 -13.94
C LEU A 74 -4.05 -7.54 -13.09
N GLY A 75 -5.18 -7.91 -13.71
CA GLY A 75 -6.33 -8.47 -13.00
C GLY A 75 -5.99 -9.80 -12.32
N GLU A 76 -5.31 -10.69 -13.04
CA GLU A 76 -4.87 -11.98 -12.52
C GLU A 76 -3.75 -11.85 -11.50
N ALA A 77 -2.78 -10.95 -11.72
CA ALA A 77 -1.76 -10.59 -10.74
C ALA A 77 -2.37 -10.15 -9.41
N LEU A 78 -3.28 -9.17 -9.44
CA LEU A 78 -3.96 -8.69 -8.24
C LEU A 78 -4.82 -9.78 -7.60
N ARG A 79 -5.49 -10.63 -8.39
CA ARG A 79 -6.32 -11.72 -7.88
C ARG A 79 -5.46 -12.78 -7.19
N PHE A 80 -4.35 -13.18 -7.81
CA PHE A 80 -3.41 -14.16 -7.26
C PHE A 80 -2.79 -13.63 -5.96
N PHE A 81 -2.14 -12.47 -6.01
CA PHE A 81 -1.48 -11.86 -4.85
C PHE A 81 -2.42 -11.75 -3.64
N HIS A 82 -3.61 -11.15 -3.81
CA HIS A 82 -4.53 -10.96 -2.69
C HIS A 82 -5.16 -12.26 -2.20
N ARG A 83 -5.38 -13.25 -3.08
CA ARG A 83 -5.96 -14.55 -2.69
C ARG A 83 -4.96 -15.36 -1.87
N GLU A 84 -3.73 -15.50 -2.36
CA GLU A 84 -2.70 -16.31 -1.70
C GLU A 84 -2.31 -15.67 -0.35
N SER A 85 -2.09 -14.35 -0.31
CA SER A 85 -1.84 -13.65 0.96
C SER A 85 -2.99 -13.77 1.96
N ALA A 86 -4.25 -13.70 1.50
CA ALA A 86 -5.40 -13.84 2.38
C ALA A 86 -5.49 -15.26 2.98
N ARG A 87 -5.29 -16.29 2.17
CA ARG A 87 -5.36 -17.68 2.65
C ARG A 87 -4.21 -18.00 3.60
N ALA A 88 -2.99 -17.58 3.28
CA ALA A 88 -1.84 -17.68 4.18
C ALA A 88 -2.12 -16.99 5.53
N ARG A 89 -2.70 -15.78 5.48
CA ARG A 89 -3.07 -15.05 6.69
C ARG A 89 -4.17 -15.71 7.49
N GLN A 90 -5.16 -16.33 6.84
CA GLN A 90 -6.24 -17.08 7.50
C GLN A 90 -5.66 -18.29 8.25
N GLU A 91 -4.79 -19.07 7.62
CA GLU A 91 -4.13 -20.20 8.28
C GLU A 91 -3.23 -19.74 9.43
N ASP A 92 -2.49 -18.63 9.28
CA ASP A 92 -1.72 -18.04 10.40
C ASP A 92 -2.62 -17.62 11.57
N LEU A 93 -3.82 -17.09 11.31
CA LEU A 93 -4.77 -16.75 12.38
C LEU A 93 -5.27 -18.00 13.11
N LEU A 94 -5.63 -19.06 12.37
CA LEU A 94 -6.06 -20.35 12.95
C LEU A 94 -4.93 -20.98 13.78
N ALA A 95 -3.71 -21.01 13.27
CA ALA A 95 -2.54 -21.55 13.96
C ALA A 95 -2.23 -20.81 15.27
N ARG A 96 -2.65 -19.55 15.40
CA ARG A 96 -2.55 -18.72 16.62
C ARG A 96 -3.78 -18.82 17.53
N GLY A 97 -4.73 -19.71 17.23
CA GLY A 97 -5.93 -19.93 18.04
C GLY A 97 -7.04 -18.89 17.84
N TYR A 98 -6.99 -18.08 16.79
CA TYR A 98 -8.07 -17.16 16.45
C TYR A 98 -9.08 -17.79 15.47
N ASP A 99 -10.34 -17.35 15.54
CA ASP A 99 -11.30 -17.59 14.47
C ASP A 99 -10.88 -16.83 13.21
N ALA A 100 -10.44 -17.51 12.15
CA ALA A 100 -10.10 -16.85 10.90
C ALA A 100 -11.35 -16.26 10.23
N PRO A 101 -11.34 -14.98 9.83
CA PRO A 101 -12.47 -14.37 9.14
C PRO A 101 -12.58 -14.98 7.74
N GLN A 102 -13.82 -15.14 7.23
CA GLN A 102 -14.06 -15.65 5.87
C GLN A 102 -13.41 -14.80 4.76
N GLN A 103 -13.07 -13.54 5.07
CA GLN A 103 -12.41 -12.62 4.17
C GLN A 103 -11.37 -11.80 4.93
N ILE A 104 -10.13 -11.74 4.43
CA ILE A 104 -9.08 -10.86 4.97
C ILE A 104 -9.18 -9.47 4.36
N TRP A 105 -9.28 -9.41 3.02
CA TRP A 105 -9.42 -8.17 2.26
C TRP A 105 -10.87 -7.73 2.18
N ASP A 106 -11.11 -6.42 2.04
CA ASP A 106 -12.45 -5.91 1.84
C ASP A 106 -13.05 -6.38 0.49
N ARG A 107 -14.40 -6.30 0.39
CA ARG A 107 -15.15 -6.68 -0.82
C ARG A 107 -15.03 -5.63 -1.93
N ARG A 108 -14.38 -4.49 -1.66
CA ARG A 108 -14.19 -3.47 -2.68
C ARG A 108 -13.12 -3.98 -3.63
N SER A 109 -13.22 -3.54 -4.89
CA SER A 109 -12.15 -3.80 -5.83
C SER A 109 -10.88 -3.10 -5.36
N THR A 110 -9.73 -3.76 -5.54
CA THR A 110 -8.43 -3.15 -5.28
C THR A 110 -8.34 -1.80 -5.97
N HIS A 111 -7.96 -0.77 -5.23
CA HIS A 111 -7.73 0.54 -5.80
C HIS A 111 -6.42 0.53 -6.56
N VAL A 112 -6.46 1.00 -7.80
CA VAL A 112 -5.31 1.11 -8.70
C VAL A 112 -5.33 2.53 -9.25
N MET A 113 -4.21 3.24 -9.09
CA MET A 113 -4.05 4.63 -9.49
C MET A 113 -2.83 4.76 -10.40
N HIS A 114 -3.00 5.28 -11.61
CA HIS A 114 -1.90 5.48 -12.55
C HIS A 114 -1.02 6.67 -12.10
N LEU A 115 0.28 6.46 -12.01
CA LEU A 115 1.25 7.53 -11.73
C LEU A 115 1.76 8.04 -13.07
N LEU A 116 1.42 9.27 -13.43
CA LEU A 116 1.59 9.76 -14.81
C LEU A 116 2.98 10.32 -15.10
N ASP A 117 3.70 10.77 -14.08
CA ASP A 117 5.00 11.44 -14.19
C ASP A 117 5.90 11.11 -12.99
N SER A 118 7.19 11.48 -13.06
CA SER A 118 8.16 11.20 -11.99
C SER A 118 7.78 11.89 -10.68
N GLY A 119 7.14 13.06 -10.71
CA GLY A 119 6.64 13.73 -9.51
C GLY A 119 5.56 12.91 -8.80
N ALA A 120 4.60 12.35 -9.54
CA ALA A 120 3.56 11.47 -9.02
C ALA A 120 4.16 10.20 -8.40
N VAL A 121 5.21 9.63 -9.02
CA VAL A 121 5.94 8.47 -8.50
C VAL A 121 6.69 8.82 -7.21
N LEU A 122 7.50 9.89 -7.21
CA LEU A 122 8.22 10.35 -6.03
C LEU A 122 7.29 10.64 -4.85
N GLU A 123 6.22 11.40 -5.09
CA GLU A 123 5.23 11.72 -4.07
C GLU A 123 4.60 10.46 -3.51
N GLN A 124 4.30 9.48 -4.36
CA GLN A 124 3.65 8.26 -3.92
C GLN A 124 4.60 7.36 -3.12
N ILE A 125 5.89 7.25 -3.50
CA ILE A 125 6.90 6.55 -2.71
C ILE A 125 7.00 7.20 -1.33
N LEU A 126 7.17 8.51 -1.25
CA LEU A 126 7.31 9.23 0.01
C LEU A 126 6.05 9.15 0.87
N TYR A 127 4.87 9.27 0.26
CA TYR A 127 3.58 9.10 0.95
C TYR A 127 3.45 7.71 1.59
N GLN A 128 3.87 6.65 0.88
CA GLN A 128 3.79 5.27 1.39
C GLN A 128 4.84 5.01 2.47
N HIS A 129 6.07 5.49 2.25
CA HIS A 129 7.19 5.30 3.17
C HIS A 129 6.93 6.01 4.50
N LEU A 130 6.46 7.26 4.46
CA LEU A 130 6.17 8.07 5.64
C LEU A 130 4.80 7.77 6.29
N ASN A 131 4.06 6.77 5.79
CA ASN A 131 2.73 6.45 6.30
C ASN A 131 2.74 5.99 7.77
N PRO A 132 3.63 5.07 8.21
CA PRO A 132 3.69 4.64 9.60
C PRO A 132 3.95 5.77 10.60
N PRO A 133 4.97 6.65 10.43
CA PRO A 133 5.17 7.75 11.35
C PRO A 133 4.01 8.73 11.26
N LYS A 134 3.48 9.04 10.08
CA LYS A 134 2.33 9.94 9.96
C LYS A 134 1.11 9.45 10.73
N ALA A 135 0.81 8.16 10.66
CA ALA A 135 -0.30 7.53 11.35
C ALA A 135 -0.10 7.45 12.88
N GLY A 136 1.00 7.99 13.41
CA GLY A 136 1.33 7.98 14.84
C GLY A 136 1.71 6.59 15.35
N LEU A 137 2.07 5.65 14.46
CA LEU A 137 2.45 4.30 14.89
C LEU A 137 3.85 4.29 15.49
N VAL A 138 4.77 5.05 14.90
CA VAL A 138 6.19 5.16 15.29
C VAL A 138 6.71 6.58 15.08
N GLU A 139 7.89 6.90 15.62
CA GLU A 139 8.52 8.22 15.39
C GLU A 139 9.19 8.28 14.02
N ARG A 140 9.95 7.24 13.67
CA ARG A 140 10.62 7.09 12.38
C ARG A 140 10.16 5.82 11.69
N THR A 141 10.20 5.83 10.37
CA THR A 141 9.82 4.70 9.51
C THR A 141 10.70 3.49 9.79
N CYS A 142 11.99 3.69 10.06
CA CYS A 142 12.92 2.60 10.41
C CYS A 142 12.59 1.90 11.74
N ASP A 143 11.82 2.54 12.63
CA ASP A 143 11.36 1.95 13.88
C ASP A 143 10.05 1.15 13.70
N TYR A 144 9.43 1.18 12.51
CA TYR A 144 8.20 0.46 12.23
C TYR A 144 8.46 -1.06 12.21
N PRO A 145 7.76 -1.86 13.04
CA PRO A 145 8.01 -3.30 13.13
C PRO A 145 7.37 -4.12 12.01
N GLY A 146 6.55 -3.49 11.15
CA GLY A 146 5.99 -4.15 9.97
C GLY A 146 6.79 -3.83 8.71
N PHE A 147 6.29 -4.30 7.58
CA PHE A 147 7.00 -4.12 6.32
C PHE A 147 6.86 -2.70 5.75
N VAL A 148 7.99 -2.03 5.56
CA VAL A 148 8.19 -0.96 4.59
C VAL A 148 9.44 -1.30 3.79
N SER A 149 9.34 -1.37 2.47
CA SER A 149 10.52 -1.65 1.64
C SER A 149 11.59 -0.57 1.85
N PRO A 150 12.84 -0.94 2.16
CA PRO A 150 13.92 0.02 2.29
C PRO A 150 14.12 0.82 0.99
N LEU A 151 14.33 2.13 1.13
CA LEU A 151 14.58 3.00 -0.03
C LEU A 151 15.88 2.64 -0.73
N SER A 152 16.89 2.15 0.01
CA SER A 152 18.15 1.67 -0.55
C SER A 152 17.97 0.58 -1.61
N LEU A 153 16.93 -0.25 -1.52
CA LEU A 153 16.66 -1.32 -2.48
C LEU A 153 16.00 -0.82 -3.78
N LEU A 154 15.60 0.45 -3.88
CA LEU A 154 15.10 1.03 -5.14
C LEU A 154 16.15 0.97 -6.25
N LYS A 155 17.44 0.82 -5.92
CA LYS A 155 18.52 0.70 -6.90
C LYS A 155 18.63 -0.68 -7.58
N GLY A 156 17.69 -1.60 -7.35
CA GLY A 156 17.73 -2.96 -7.89
C GLY A 156 18.02 -4.04 -6.84
N GLY A 157 17.59 -3.82 -5.59
CA GLY A 157 17.87 -4.72 -4.48
C GLY A 157 16.86 -5.87 -4.36
N THR A 158 17.23 -6.91 -3.60
CA THR A 158 16.39 -8.10 -3.42
C THR A 158 16.09 -8.33 -1.94
N ILE A 159 14.85 -8.72 -1.65
CA ILE A 159 14.42 -9.19 -0.34
C ILE A 159 14.18 -10.69 -0.45
N VAL A 160 14.96 -11.47 0.29
CA VAL A 160 14.74 -12.92 0.40
C VAL A 160 13.63 -13.15 1.42
N VAL A 161 12.52 -13.73 0.96
CA VAL A 161 11.33 -13.96 1.77
C VAL A 161 11.22 -15.44 2.08
N PRO A 162 11.39 -15.86 3.35
CA PRO A 162 11.13 -17.23 3.77
C PRO A 162 9.67 -17.62 3.53
N LYS A 163 9.45 -18.86 3.10
CA LYS A 163 8.12 -19.46 3.05
C LYS A 163 7.58 -19.57 4.48
N PRO A 164 6.41 -19.00 4.80
CA PRO A 164 5.84 -19.19 6.12
C PRO A 164 5.45 -20.66 6.31
N ASP A 165 5.52 -21.15 7.54
CA ASP A 165 5.22 -22.54 7.92
C ASP A 165 3.73 -22.90 7.87
N VAL A 166 2.90 -22.02 7.30
CA VAL A 166 1.45 -22.17 7.13
C VAL A 166 1.06 -21.99 5.67
N TYR A 167 -0.02 -22.66 5.26
CA TYR A 167 -0.69 -22.58 3.95
C TYR A 167 0.10 -23.03 2.73
N PHE A 168 1.33 -22.57 2.52
CA PHE A 168 2.12 -22.90 1.33
C PHE A 168 2.72 -24.31 1.46
N GLY A 169 2.38 -25.18 0.50
CA GLY A 169 2.78 -26.58 0.50
C GLY A 169 4.29 -26.83 0.35
N GLU A 170 4.69 -28.09 0.51
CA GLU A 170 6.08 -28.54 0.35
C GLU A 170 6.61 -28.37 -1.09
N ASP A 171 5.71 -28.37 -2.08
CA ASP A 171 6.02 -28.14 -3.50
C ASP A 171 6.49 -26.71 -3.81
N GLN A 172 6.25 -25.78 -2.88
CA GLN A 172 6.67 -24.39 -3.01
C GLN A 172 8.10 -24.18 -2.49
N PRO A 173 8.91 -23.32 -3.13
CA PRO A 173 10.27 -23.01 -2.70
C PRO A 173 10.39 -22.64 -1.22
N ALA A 174 11.45 -23.04 -0.54
CA ALA A 174 11.67 -22.67 0.87
C ALA A 174 11.80 -21.15 1.06
N GLU A 175 12.31 -20.45 0.05
CA GLU A 175 12.45 -19.00 0.01
C GLU A 175 12.11 -18.49 -1.39
N ARG A 176 11.66 -17.24 -1.48
CA ARG A 176 11.43 -16.53 -2.75
C ARG A 176 12.11 -15.18 -2.73
N GLU A 177 12.61 -14.77 -3.88
CA GLU A 177 13.21 -13.45 -4.06
C GLU A 177 12.14 -12.44 -4.47
N LEU A 178 11.96 -11.40 -3.67
CA LEU A 178 11.21 -10.20 -4.04
C LEU A 178 12.20 -9.15 -4.51
N VAL A 179 12.29 -8.95 -5.83
CA VAL A 179 13.19 -7.99 -6.45
C VAL A 179 12.51 -6.63 -6.52
N LEU A 180 13.16 -5.61 -5.98
CA LEU A 180 12.72 -4.22 -6.09
C LEU A 180 13.48 -3.53 -7.22
N THR A 181 12.75 -3.04 -8.21
CA THR A 181 13.32 -2.35 -9.38
C THR A 181 13.12 -0.84 -9.28
N PRO A 182 14.03 -0.02 -9.81
CA PRO A 182 13.80 1.41 -9.89
C PRO A 182 12.65 1.72 -10.85
N PRO A 183 11.69 2.61 -10.50
CA PRO A 183 10.66 3.02 -11.44
C PRO A 183 11.29 3.69 -12.67
N PRO A 184 10.82 3.37 -13.89
CA PRO A 184 11.40 3.90 -15.13
C PRO A 184 11.38 5.44 -15.18
N GLU A 185 10.39 6.07 -14.55
CA GLU A 185 10.28 7.51 -14.41
C GLU A 185 11.42 8.14 -13.61
N LEU A 186 11.88 7.43 -12.59
CA LEU A 186 12.94 7.92 -11.70
C LEU A 186 14.32 7.65 -12.28
N VAL A 187 14.50 6.50 -12.97
CA VAL A 187 15.71 6.23 -13.76
C VAL A 187 15.96 7.37 -14.76
N ARG A 188 14.92 7.82 -15.47
CA ARG A 188 15.01 8.94 -16.41
C ARG A 188 15.29 10.26 -15.72
N LEU A 189 14.53 10.58 -14.66
CA LEU A 189 14.69 11.83 -13.92
C LEU A 189 16.12 12.01 -13.40
N PHE A 190 16.71 10.95 -12.87
CA PHE A 190 18.05 10.97 -12.28
C PHE A 190 19.16 10.62 -13.29
N GLY A 191 18.84 10.42 -14.57
CA GLY A 191 19.85 10.06 -15.58
C GLY A 191 20.61 8.77 -15.24
N SER A 192 19.92 7.79 -14.64
CA SER A 192 20.47 6.55 -14.09
C SER A 192 21.36 6.69 -12.84
N ASP A 193 21.44 7.88 -12.22
CA ASP A 193 22.06 8.07 -10.90
C ASP A 193 21.13 7.57 -9.78
N LEU A 194 21.11 6.25 -9.58
CA LEU A 194 20.25 5.61 -8.57
C LEU A 194 20.75 5.85 -7.14
N GLU A 195 22.06 6.04 -6.94
CA GLU A 195 22.62 6.39 -5.64
C GLU A 195 22.19 7.81 -5.23
N GLY A 196 22.24 8.77 -6.16
CA GLY A 196 21.68 10.10 -5.97
C GLY A 196 20.18 10.08 -5.65
N LEU A 197 19.40 9.26 -6.37
CA LEU A 197 17.97 9.07 -6.09
C LEU A 197 17.73 8.61 -4.65
N VAL A 198 18.39 7.53 -4.22
CA VAL A 198 18.27 6.97 -2.87
C VAL A 198 18.66 8.02 -1.83
N TYR A 199 19.82 8.66 -2.01
CA TYR A 199 20.30 9.70 -1.09
C TYR A 199 19.30 10.84 -0.90
N TRP A 200 18.72 11.37 -1.98
CA TRP A 200 17.77 12.47 -1.87
C TRP A 200 16.42 12.06 -1.27
N LEU A 201 15.98 10.82 -1.51
CA LEU A 201 14.80 10.25 -0.86
C LEU A 201 15.02 10.10 0.65
N GLU A 202 16.10 9.45 1.07
CA GLU A 202 16.43 9.24 2.49
C GLU A 202 16.61 10.58 3.22
N LYS A 203 17.34 11.52 2.62
CA LYS A 203 17.49 12.86 3.17
C LYS A 203 16.16 13.59 3.32
N SER A 204 15.25 13.42 2.37
CA SER A 204 13.91 14.00 2.47
C SER A 204 13.09 13.34 3.58
N VAL A 205 13.16 12.01 3.70
CA VAL A 205 12.51 11.26 4.80
C VAL A 205 13.00 11.77 6.16
N ASP A 206 14.31 11.89 6.37
CA ASP A 206 14.88 12.43 7.61
C ASP A 206 14.33 13.82 7.97
N VAL A 207 14.25 14.72 6.98
CA VAL A 207 13.69 16.07 7.18
C VAL A 207 12.22 15.99 7.57
N GLN A 208 11.44 15.17 6.90
CA GLN A 208 10.01 15.04 7.16
C GLN A 208 9.72 14.37 8.51
N GLU A 209 10.45 13.32 8.88
CA GLU A 209 10.30 12.66 10.18
C GLU A 209 10.60 13.60 11.33
N ARG A 210 11.67 14.42 11.22
CA ARG A 210 11.97 15.47 12.20
C ARG A 210 10.87 16.53 12.27
N ALA A 211 10.33 16.95 11.12
CA ALA A 211 9.23 17.90 11.07
C ALA A 211 7.96 17.33 11.72
N MET A 212 7.62 16.08 11.44
CA MET A 212 6.49 15.36 12.06
C MET A 212 6.68 15.23 13.57
N ALA A 213 7.87 14.80 14.02
CA ALA A 213 8.18 14.68 15.44
C ALA A 213 8.02 16.02 16.18
N LYS A 214 8.46 17.12 15.57
CA LYS A 214 8.31 18.47 16.13
C LYS A 214 6.86 18.96 16.14
N ALA A 215 6.07 18.66 15.10
CA ALA A 215 4.68 19.08 14.98
C ALA A 215 3.72 18.22 15.82
N ARG A 216 4.17 17.05 16.29
CA ARG A 216 3.34 16.07 16.99
C ARG A 216 2.92 16.53 18.38
N THR A 217 1.63 16.43 18.65
CA THR A 217 1.02 16.82 19.94
C THR A 217 0.70 15.63 20.85
N ARG A 218 0.66 14.41 20.30
CA ARG A 218 0.35 13.17 21.03
C ARG A 218 1.49 12.15 20.87
N PRO A 219 1.77 11.31 21.89
CA PRO A 219 2.78 10.27 21.76
C PRO A 219 2.41 9.27 20.66
N VAL A 220 3.42 8.66 20.06
CA VAL A 220 3.23 7.54 19.13
C VAL A 220 2.82 6.28 19.89
N VAL A 221 2.25 5.31 19.18
CA VAL A 221 1.96 3.98 19.73
C VAL A 221 3.25 3.29 20.19
N GLY A 222 4.29 3.32 19.34
CA GLY A 222 5.58 2.65 19.56
C GLY A 222 5.57 1.19 19.10
N ALA A 223 6.73 0.69 18.63
CA ALA A 223 6.86 -0.62 18.01
C ALA A 223 6.37 -1.77 18.91
N GLU A 224 6.78 -1.79 20.18
CA GLU A 224 6.43 -2.86 21.12
C GLU A 224 4.95 -2.88 21.50
N ARG A 225 4.29 -1.72 21.52
CA ARG A 225 2.84 -1.67 21.73
C ARG A 225 2.11 -2.07 20.46
N LEU A 226 2.60 -1.66 19.29
CA LEU A 226 2.02 -2.02 18.00
C LEU A 226 2.00 -3.54 17.78
N LYS A 227 3.11 -4.24 18.06
CA LYS A 227 3.19 -5.72 17.97
C LYS A 227 2.12 -6.43 18.81
N ARG A 228 1.68 -5.83 19.92
CA ARG A 228 0.70 -6.38 20.86
C ARG A 228 -0.75 -6.04 20.52
N ILE A 229 -1.00 -5.24 19.48
CA ILE A 229 -2.36 -4.90 19.09
C ILE A 229 -3.07 -6.15 18.56
N HIS A 230 -4.22 -6.46 19.16
CA HIS A 230 -5.01 -7.61 18.75
C HIS A 230 -5.42 -7.51 17.26
N PRO A 231 -5.28 -8.57 16.45
CA PRO A 231 -5.52 -8.51 15.00
C PRO A 231 -6.95 -8.15 14.60
N PHE A 232 -7.93 -8.45 15.47
CA PHE A 232 -9.34 -8.09 15.26
C PHE A 232 -9.75 -6.72 15.83
N ALA A 233 -8.80 -5.97 16.38
CA ALA A 233 -9.04 -4.59 16.76
C ALA A 233 -9.32 -3.74 15.50
N GLU A 234 -9.92 -2.57 15.73
CA GLU A 234 -10.27 -1.61 14.69
C GLU A 234 -9.73 -0.23 15.07
N PRO A 235 -9.43 0.63 14.09
CA PRO A 235 -9.19 2.04 14.34
C PRO A 235 -10.38 2.67 15.06
N ALA A 236 -10.11 3.52 16.05
CA ALA A 236 -11.15 4.27 16.76
C ALA A 236 -11.88 5.30 15.87
N THR A 237 -11.35 5.57 14.68
CA THR A 237 -11.90 6.55 13.75
C THR A 237 -13.10 6.00 12.97
N CYS A 238 -14.19 6.77 13.00
CA CYS A 238 -15.39 6.47 12.23
C CYS A 238 -15.08 6.44 10.74
N ARG A 239 -15.70 5.50 10.03
CA ARG A 239 -15.66 5.49 8.55
C ARG A 239 -16.31 6.77 8.02
N GLU A 240 -15.63 7.46 7.10
CA GLU A 240 -16.22 8.57 6.36
C GLU A 240 -17.58 8.17 5.76
N ARG A 241 -18.64 8.94 6.05
CA ARG A 241 -20.02 8.66 5.59
C ARG A 241 -20.21 8.92 4.10
N ARG A 242 -19.37 9.75 3.49
CA ARG A 242 -19.34 10.04 2.05
C ARG A 242 -18.01 9.54 1.51
N GLY A 243 -18.03 8.61 0.56
CA GLY A 243 -16.80 8.19 -0.08
C GLY A 243 -16.20 9.36 -0.84
N ARG A 244 -15.03 9.86 -0.42
CA ARG A 244 -14.21 10.72 -1.27
C ARG A 244 -14.01 10.04 -2.62
N ARG A 245 -14.01 10.82 -3.71
CA ARG A 245 -13.76 10.30 -5.04
C ARG A 245 -12.32 9.78 -5.07
N THR A 246 -12.15 8.47 -5.13
CA THR A 246 -10.83 7.86 -5.17
C THR A 246 -10.16 8.18 -6.51
N PRO A 247 -8.97 8.81 -6.51
CA PRO A 247 -8.30 9.20 -7.75
C PRO A 247 -7.93 7.97 -8.57
N ARG A 248 -8.12 8.01 -9.89
CA ARG A 248 -7.75 6.92 -10.82
C ARG A 248 -6.36 7.11 -11.43
N TRP A 249 -5.87 8.34 -11.37
CA TRP A 249 -4.58 8.75 -11.88
C TRP A 249 -4.06 9.90 -11.02
N LYS A 250 -2.75 10.08 -11.02
CA LYS A 250 -2.03 11.09 -10.26
C LYS A 250 -0.95 11.71 -11.15
N VAL A 251 -0.79 13.00 -10.96
CA VAL A 251 0.18 13.87 -11.60
C VAL A 251 0.89 14.62 -10.49
N GLY A 252 2.22 14.74 -10.55
CA GLY A 252 3.01 15.42 -9.51
C GLY A 252 2.55 16.86 -9.26
N ARG A 253 2.33 17.21 -7.99
CA ARG A 253 2.12 18.57 -7.53
C ARG A 253 3.47 19.32 -7.62
N GLY A 254 3.47 20.45 -8.31
CA GLY A 254 4.70 21.20 -8.61
C GLY A 254 5.46 20.73 -9.86
N TRP A 255 4.93 19.75 -10.59
CA TRP A 255 5.62 19.04 -11.69
C TRP A 255 5.06 19.30 -13.10
N LEU A 256 4.40 20.45 -13.32
CA LEU A 256 3.81 20.75 -14.62
C LEU A 256 3.90 22.23 -15.01
N PRO A 257 3.96 22.52 -16.34
CA PRO A 257 4.01 23.87 -16.91
C PRO A 257 2.76 24.70 -16.57
N ALA A 258 2.76 25.97 -16.99
CA ALA A 258 1.66 26.93 -16.83
C ALA A 258 0.26 26.37 -17.17
N ASP A 259 0.19 25.31 -17.98
CA ASP A 259 -1.02 24.67 -18.47
C ASP A 259 -1.50 23.44 -17.67
N ARG A 260 -1.07 23.24 -16.41
CA ARG A 260 -1.55 22.15 -15.52
C ARG A 260 -3.08 22.00 -15.56
N ARG A 261 -3.79 23.12 -15.62
CA ARG A 261 -5.25 23.12 -15.67
C ARG A 261 -5.78 22.45 -16.95
N GLU A 262 -5.15 22.70 -18.09
CA GLU A 262 -5.54 22.11 -19.38
C GLU A 262 -5.20 20.63 -19.43
N LEU A 263 -4.01 20.22 -18.98
CA LEU A 263 -3.69 18.78 -18.87
C LEU A 263 -4.69 18.06 -17.97
N LEU A 264 -4.99 18.59 -16.78
CA LEU A 264 -5.99 17.98 -15.89
C LEU A 264 -7.40 17.95 -16.49
N LYS A 265 -7.78 18.93 -17.32
CA LYS A 265 -9.04 18.90 -18.06
C LYS A 265 -9.02 17.79 -19.11
N HIS A 266 -7.93 17.69 -19.88
CA HIS A 266 -7.73 16.65 -20.88
C HIS A 266 -7.81 15.25 -20.28
N LEU A 267 -7.05 14.99 -19.20
CA LEU A 267 -7.07 13.70 -18.49
C LEU A 267 -8.47 13.36 -17.97
N ARG A 268 -9.23 14.34 -17.44
CA ARG A 268 -10.62 14.09 -17.00
C ARG A 268 -11.53 13.77 -18.17
N ALA A 269 -11.36 14.43 -19.31
CA ALA A 269 -12.15 14.18 -20.52
C ALA A 269 -11.84 12.79 -21.09
N GLU A 270 -10.56 12.42 -21.20
CA GLU A 270 -10.13 11.09 -21.63
C GLU A 270 -10.65 9.99 -20.70
N ASP A 271 -10.54 10.18 -19.39
CA ASP A 271 -10.99 9.23 -18.35
C ASP A 271 -12.52 9.06 -18.32
N GLN A 272 -13.26 10.07 -18.80
CA GLN A 272 -14.71 10.00 -18.98
C GLN A 272 -15.06 9.34 -20.32
N ARG A 273 -14.39 9.73 -21.41
CA ARG A 273 -14.52 9.14 -22.74
C ARG A 273 -14.31 7.63 -22.71
N PHE A 274 -13.25 7.15 -22.06
CA PHE A 274 -13.00 5.72 -21.89
C PHE A 274 -14.16 4.98 -21.22
N LEU A 275 -14.79 5.59 -20.20
CA LEU A 275 -15.90 4.96 -19.50
C LEU A 275 -17.16 4.89 -20.35
N ASP A 276 -17.44 5.96 -21.08
CA ASP A 276 -18.61 6.04 -21.94
C ASP A 276 -18.48 5.04 -23.09
N GLU A 277 -17.31 5.01 -23.75
CA GLU A 277 -16.98 4.01 -24.79
C GLU A 277 -17.07 2.59 -24.23
N HIS A 278 -16.46 2.31 -23.07
CA HIS A 278 -16.52 0.99 -22.46
C HIS A 278 -17.96 0.59 -22.11
N ALA A 279 -18.77 1.51 -21.60
CA ALA A 279 -20.17 1.22 -21.25
C ALA A 279 -21.00 0.92 -22.49
N GLU A 280 -20.78 1.66 -23.58
CA GLU A 280 -21.42 1.41 -24.88
C GLU A 280 -21.04 0.03 -25.43
N GLN A 281 -19.75 -0.30 -25.48
CA GLN A 281 -19.29 -1.59 -26.00
C GLN A 281 -19.75 -2.75 -25.10
N TRP A 282 -19.79 -2.55 -23.78
CA TRP A 282 -20.33 -3.52 -22.84
C TRP A 282 -21.82 -3.81 -23.10
N ALA A 283 -22.63 -2.78 -23.37
CA ALA A 283 -24.05 -2.95 -23.68
C ALA A 283 -24.25 -3.77 -24.96
N ARG A 284 -23.48 -3.48 -26.01
CA ARG A 284 -23.50 -4.23 -27.28
C ARG A 284 -23.03 -5.67 -27.11
N TRP A 285 -21.93 -5.88 -26.38
CA TRP A 285 -21.42 -7.21 -26.05
C TRP A 285 -22.45 -8.07 -25.32
N THR A 286 -23.14 -7.47 -24.34
CA THR A 286 -24.20 -8.14 -23.58
C THR A 286 -25.44 -8.44 -24.43
N ALA A 287 -25.72 -7.61 -25.44
CA ALA A 287 -26.77 -7.86 -26.43
C ALA A 287 -26.43 -8.95 -27.46
N GLY A 288 -25.21 -9.52 -27.41
CA GLY A 288 -24.79 -10.64 -28.25
C GLY A 288 -23.85 -10.27 -29.40
N ASP A 289 -23.58 -8.98 -29.61
CA ASP A 289 -22.60 -8.55 -30.61
C ASP A 289 -21.17 -8.79 -30.10
N ARG A 290 -20.56 -9.88 -30.55
CA ARG A 290 -19.18 -10.26 -30.19
C ARG A 290 -18.12 -9.65 -31.11
N SER A 291 -18.52 -8.86 -32.11
CA SER A 291 -17.61 -8.16 -33.01
C SER A 291 -17.11 -6.82 -32.47
N VAL A 292 -17.68 -6.35 -31.35
CA VAL A 292 -17.29 -5.07 -30.74
C VAL A 292 -15.85 -5.08 -30.21
N ALA A 293 -15.17 -3.95 -30.41
CA ALA A 293 -13.85 -3.71 -29.86
C ALA A 293 -13.96 -2.77 -28.66
N PHE A 294 -13.47 -3.20 -27.51
CA PHE A 294 -13.43 -2.37 -26.30
C PHE A 294 -12.33 -1.31 -26.40
N PRO A 295 -12.48 -0.13 -25.75
CA PRO A 295 -11.47 0.91 -25.80
C PRO A 295 -10.12 0.43 -25.25
N PHE A 296 -9.03 0.98 -25.79
CA PHE A 296 -7.67 0.61 -25.42
C PHE A 296 -7.45 0.74 -23.91
N GLY A 297 -6.75 -0.24 -23.33
CA GLY A 297 -6.56 -0.35 -21.88
C GLY A 297 -7.62 -1.19 -21.16
N THR A 298 -8.60 -1.76 -21.89
CA THR A 298 -9.57 -2.72 -21.33
C THR A 298 -8.98 -4.12 -21.24
N LEU A 299 -8.36 -4.48 -20.11
CA LEU A 299 -7.70 -5.79 -19.99
C LEU A 299 -8.65 -6.97 -19.73
N GLN A 300 -9.62 -6.83 -18.82
CA GLN A 300 -10.41 -7.98 -18.37
C GLN A 300 -11.24 -8.60 -19.50
N MET A 301 -11.88 -7.77 -20.34
CA MET A 301 -12.68 -8.25 -21.47
C MET A 301 -11.84 -8.98 -22.52
N VAL A 302 -10.64 -8.48 -22.77
CA VAL A 302 -9.74 -9.07 -23.74
C VAL A 302 -9.20 -10.39 -23.20
N ALA A 303 -8.67 -10.38 -21.98
CA ALA A 303 -7.99 -11.55 -21.42
C ALA A 303 -8.94 -12.69 -21.00
N GLN A 304 -10.12 -12.40 -20.43
CA GLN A 304 -11.04 -13.43 -19.93
C GLN A 304 -12.17 -13.77 -20.90
N HIS A 305 -12.55 -12.84 -21.77
CA HIS A 305 -13.71 -13.00 -22.66
C HIS A 305 -13.36 -13.00 -24.14
N GLY A 306 -12.08 -12.83 -24.50
CA GLY A 306 -11.61 -12.85 -25.88
C GLY A 306 -12.16 -11.71 -26.73
N ALA A 307 -12.58 -10.59 -26.11
CA ALA A 307 -13.07 -9.43 -26.84
C ALA A 307 -11.93 -8.75 -27.62
N ALA A 308 -12.25 -8.09 -28.73
CA ALA A 308 -11.28 -7.28 -29.45
C ALA A 308 -10.96 -6.00 -28.65
N MET A 309 -9.75 -5.46 -28.85
CA MET A 309 -9.33 -4.15 -28.33
C MET A 309 -9.18 -3.17 -29.48
N ALA A 310 -9.73 -1.97 -29.32
CA ALA A 310 -9.52 -0.86 -30.25
C ALA A 310 -8.10 -0.32 -30.15
N ALA A 311 -7.65 0.41 -31.18
CA ALA A 311 -6.40 1.16 -31.13
C ALA A 311 -6.47 2.28 -30.08
N GLU A 312 -5.31 2.73 -29.61
CA GLU A 312 -5.22 3.92 -28.75
C GLU A 312 -5.67 5.17 -29.51
N HIS A 313 -6.28 6.12 -28.79
CA HIS A 313 -6.61 7.42 -29.36
C HIS A 313 -5.33 8.23 -29.58
N LEU A 314 -5.24 9.01 -30.66
CA LEU A 314 -4.04 9.80 -30.98
C LEU A 314 -3.72 10.88 -29.93
N ASP A 315 -4.73 11.34 -29.20
CA ASP A 315 -4.62 12.31 -28.11
C ASP A 315 -4.52 11.63 -26.73
N ALA A 316 -4.39 10.30 -26.67
CA ALA A 316 -4.39 9.56 -25.42
C ALA A 316 -3.17 9.90 -24.56
N VAL A 317 -3.42 10.19 -23.29
CA VAL A 317 -2.39 10.38 -22.27
C VAL A 317 -2.49 9.29 -21.21
N LEU A 318 -3.70 9.03 -20.71
CA LEU A 318 -3.96 7.97 -19.72
C LEU A 318 -3.87 6.57 -20.33
N ALA A 319 -4.37 6.41 -21.55
CA ALA A 319 -4.43 5.17 -22.28
C ALA A 319 -3.24 4.96 -23.22
N SER A 320 -2.24 5.85 -23.24
CA SER A 320 -1.07 5.71 -24.14
C SER A 320 -0.22 4.49 -23.80
N ALA A 321 0.09 3.68 -24.82
CA ALA A 321 1.03 2.57 -24.75
C ALA A 321 2.49 3.08 -24.73
N ASP A 322 2.76 4.18 -25.44
CA ASP A 322 4.06 4.84 -25.42
C ASP A 322 4.08 5.95 -24.36
N ARG A 323 4.37 5.53 -23.12
CA ARG A 323 4.52 6.47 -22.02
C ARG A 323 5.83 7.26 -22.09
N THR A 324 6.73 6.97 -23.04
CA THR A 324 8.02 7.68 -23.18
C THR A 324 7.90 9.14 -23.59
N SER A 325 6.81 9.49 -24.27
CA SER A 325 6.52 10.84 -24.74
C SER A 325 5.83 11.74 -23.71
N LEU A 326 5.24 11.16 -22.65
CA LEU A 326 4.51 11.87 -21.60
C LEU A 326 5.37 12.27 -20.41
N TRP A 327 6.60 11.77 -20.35
CA TRP A 327 7.58 12.18 -19.36
C TRP A 327 8.03 13.61 -19.69
N VAL A 328 7.25 14.60 -19.26
CA VAL A 328 7.71 15.98 -19.26
C VAL A 328 8.98 16.01 -18.42
N SER A 329 10.13 16.35 -19.02
CA SER A 329 11.36 16.59 -18.27
C SER A 329 11.04 17.52 -17.10
N ALA A 330 11.48 17.16 -15.91
CA ALA A 330 11.26 17.98 -14.73
C ALA A 330 11.67 19.43 -15.03
N PRO A 331 10.83 20.44 -14.72
CA PRO A 331 11.22 21.84 -14.89
C PRO A 331 12.32 22.25 -13.89
N CYS A 332 12.75 21.34 -13.02
CA CYS A 332 13.69 21.57 -11.94
C CYS A 332 14.69 20.41 -11.79
N SER A 333 15.70 20.60 -10.93
CA SER A 333 16.71 19.56 -10.68
C SER A 333 16.09 18.32 -9.99
N PRO A 334 16.68 17.12 -10.10
CA PRO A 334 16.20 15.93 -9.41
C PRO A 334 16.05 16.12 -7.89
N ARG A 335 16.96 16.86 -7.27
CA ARG A 335 16.88 17.27 -5.87
C ARG A 335 15.60 18.06 -5.58
N ASP A 336 15.32 19.08 -6.38
CA ASP A 336 14.16 19.96 -6.16
C ASP A 336 12.85 19.19 -6.42
N ALA A 337 12.85 18.27 -7.38
CA ALA A 337 11.73 17.37 -7.62
C ALA A 337 11.40 16.52 -6.39
N VAL A 338 12.41 15.95 -5.72
CA VAL A 338 12.20 15.19 -4.48
C VAL A 338 11.68 16.09 -3.35
N ALA A 339 12.22 17.29 -3.19
CA ALA A 339 11.78 18.22 -2.15
C ALA A 339 10.31 18.66 -2.33
N LEU A 340 9.91 18.97 -3.57
CA LEU A 340 8.51 19.29 -3.91
C LEU A 340 7.59 18.09 -3.64
N ALA A 341 8.02 16.90 -4.08
CA ALA A 341 7.28 15.67 -3.85
C ALA A 341 7.11 15.34 -2.36
N ALA A 342 8.13 15.60 -1.54
CA ALA A 342 8.05 15.42 -0.10
C ALA A 342 6.98 16.32 0.52
N GLY A 343 6.98 17.62 0.19
CA GLY A 343 5.94 18.55 0.66
C GLY A 343 4.53 18.11 0.27
N ALA A 344 4.35 17.74 -1.01
CA ALA A 344 3.07 17.25 -1.52
C ALA A 344 2.61 15.93 -0.90
N ALA A 345 3.54 15.02 -0.58
CA ALA A 345 3.25 13.79 0.13
C ALA A 345 2.74 14.07 1.56
N ILE A 346 3.34 15.05 2.26
CA ILE A 346 2.87 15.48 3.58
C ILE A 346 1.47 16.09 3.51
N GLU A 347 1.22 16.99 2.57
CA GLU A 347 -0.10 17.59 2.39
C GLU A 347 -1.17 16.50 2.14
N ALA A 348 -0.88 15.51 1.30
CA ALA A 348 -1.79 14.40 1.04
C ALA A 348 -2.02 13.54 2.29
N LEU A 349 -0.97 13.32 3.08
CA LEU A 349 -1.04 12.62 4.37
C LEU A 349 -1.84 13.40 5.42
N ASP A 350 -1.80 14.74 5.41
CA ASP A 350 -2.62 15.62 6.25
C ASP A 350 -4.10 15.58 5.83
N GLU A 351 -4.38 15.68 4.53
CA GLU A 351 -5.74 15.61 3.97
C GLU A 351 -6.47 14.30 4.32
N GLU A 352 -5.73 13.21 4.52
CA GLU A 352 -6.23 11.92 5.01
C GLU A 352 -6.18 11.79 6.55
N GLY A 353 -5.23 12.46 7.20
CA GLY A 353 -5.01 12.45 8.65
C GLY A 353 -6.01 13.27 9.45
N ASP A 354 -6.63 14.29 8.86
CA ASP A 354 -7.77 15.04 9.43
C ASP A 354 -8.98 14.13 9.74
N ASP A 355 -9.03 12.94 9.14
CA ASP A 355 -10.03 11.91 9.41
C ASP A 355 -9.56 10.87 10.47
N ALA A 356 -8.31 10.96 10.94
CA ALA A 356 -7.64 10.01 11.85
C ALA A 356 -7.45 10.51 13.30
N GLU A 357 -7.64 11.80 13.60
CA GLU A 357 -7.29 12.43 14.90
C GLU A 357 -8.20 12.12 16.12
N ARG A 358 -9.01 11.07 16.07
CA ARG A 358 -9.68 10.53 17.28
C ARG A 358 -9.16 9.14 17.60
N SER A 359 -8.00 9.08 18.22
CA SER A 359 -7.40 7.85 18.72
C SER A 359 -6.97 8.01 20.17
N ASP A 360 -7.83 7.52 21.06
CA ASP A 360 -7.42 6.73 22.22
C ASP A 360 -8.19 5.40 22.15
N PRO A 361 -7.53 4.27 21.86
CA PRO A 361 -8.03 2.98 22.27
C PRO A 361 -7.50 2.74 23.70
N GLU A 362 -8.22 3.22 24.70
CA GLU A 362 -7.98 2.84 26.10
C GLU A 362 -8.61 1.45 26.36
N PRO A 363 -7.82 0.40 26.60
CA PRO A 363 -8.29 -0.71 27.42
C PRO A 363 -8.32 -0.24 28.87
N ARG A 364 -9.50 -0.22 29.50
CA ARG A 364 -9.61 -0.03 30.95
C ARG A 364 -8.94 -1.21 31.65
N SER A 365 -7.80 -0.97 32.29
CA SER A 365 -7.21 -1.92 33.24
C SER A 365 -7.72 -1.59 34.64
N ASP A 366 -8.51 -2.49 35.23
CA ASP A 366 -8.75 -2.52 36.67
C ASP A 366 -7.60 -3.25 37.37
N ALA A 367 -7.01 -2.53 38.34
CA ALA A 367 -6.41 -2.97 39.60
C ALA A 367 -5.04 -3.72 39.69
N SER A 368 -4.22 -3.14 40.58
CA SER A 368 -3.39 -3.76 41.63
C SER A 368 -2.05 -4.47 41.32
N ARG A 369 -0.99 -3.82 41.80
CA ARG A 369 0.26 -4.32 42.45
C ARG A 369 0.55 -5.83 42.43
N ALA A 370 1.75 -6.19 41.97
CA ALA A 370 2.81 -6.80 42.81
C ALA A 370 4.16 -6.84 42.06
N ALA A 371 5.24 -6.66 42.82
CA ALA A 371 6.64 -6.60 42.40
C ALA A 371 7.26 -8.01 42.27
N GLY A 372 8.37 -8.13 41.52
CA GLY A 372 9.22 -9.32 41.53
C GLY A 372 10.43 -9.21 40.60
N ASP A 373 11.62 -9.39 41.18
CA ASP A 373 12.98 -9.18 40.67
C ASP A 373 13.43 -10.02 39.46
N GLY A 374 14.30 -9.41 38.64
CA GLY A 374 15.72 -9.81 38.48
C GLY A 374 16.10 -11.07 37.68
N ALA A 375 16.90 -10.89 36.61
CA ALA A 375 18.22 -11.54 36.46
C ALA A 375 18.89 -11.23 35.10
N THR A 376 20.21 -11.08 35.16
CA THR A 376 21.19 -10.67 34.13
C THR A 376 22.03 -11.85 33.60
N ARG A 377 22.49 -11.76 32.32
CA ARG A 377 23.71 -12.39 31.72
C ARG A 377 23.78 -11.96 30.22
N ALA A 378 24.80 -11.33 29.60
CA ALA A 378 26.27 -11.52 29.48
C ALA A 378 26.63 -12.84 28.76
N GLU A 379 27.39 -12.98 27.65
CA GLU A 379 28.33 -12.20 26.78
C GLU A 379 28.34 -12.86 25.36
N GLY A 380 28.54 -12.21 24.19
CA GLY A 380 29.80 -11.95 23.43
C GLY A 380 30.37 -13.16 22.62
N PRO A 381 31.19 -13.03 21.54
CA PRO A 381 31.36 -11.99 20.51
C PRO A 381 31.29 -12.52 19.03
N GLU A 382 31.33 -11.57 18.09
CA GLU A 382 31.20 -11.72 16.63
C GLU A 382 32.51 -12.00 15.88
N GLY A 383 32.41 -12.66 14.71
CA GLY A 383 33.47 -12.80 13.70
C GLY A 383 32.97 -12.37 12.31
N GLN A 384 33.67 -11.42 11.70
CA GLN A 384 33.33 -10.71 10.46
C GLN A 384 33.55 -11.53 9.18
N ARG A 385 32.62 -11.40 8.21
CA ARG A 385 32.84 -11.56 6.76
C ARG A 385 31.97 -10.55 6.00
N GLU A 386 32.52 -10.01 4.91
CA GLU A 386 32.04 -8.87 4.13
C GLU A 386 30.70 -9.09 3.42
N ASP A 387 29.86 -8.04 3.40
CA ASP A 387 28.42 -8.07 3.13
C ASP A 387 28.03 -7.83 1.65
N VAL A 388 27.15 -8.70 1.15
CA VAL A 388 26.16 -8.40 0.11
C VAL A 388 24.90 -7.96 0.84
N GLU A 389 24.29 -6.81 0.52
CA GLU A 389 23.05 -6.33 1.16
C GLU A 389 21.90 -7.33 0.94
N THR A 390 21.78 -8.28 1.87
CA THR A 390 20.72 -9.27 1.99
C THR A 390 20.16 -9.11 3.40
N ARG A 391 18.94 -8.60 3.52
CA ARG A 391 18.29 -8.46 4.83
C ARG A 391 17.40 -9.66 5.08
N GLY A 392 17.83 -10.56 5.97
CA GLY A 392 16.98 -11.61 6.53
C GLY A 392 15.96 -11.01 7.51
N LEU A 393 14.73 -11.51 7.48
CA LEU A 393 13.69 -11.14 8.46
C LEU A 393 14.03 -11.76 9.82
N ALA A 394 14.39 -10.94 10.81
CA ALA A 394 14.74 -11.42 12.14
C ALA A 394 13.49 -11.86 12.93
N SER A 395 13.48 -13.11 13.40
CA SER A 395 12.42 -13.68 14.25
C SER A 395 12.71 -13.44 15.73
N PRO A 396 11.74 -12.99 16.56
CA PRO A 396 11.88 -13.02 18.01
C PRO A 396 11.46 -14.38 18.60
N VAL A 397 12.15 -14.76 19.67
CA VAL A 397 11.95 -15.96 20.48
C VAL A 397 10.53 -15.98 21.09
N THR A 398 9.88 -17.14 21.02
CA THR A 398 8.54 -17.41 21.56
C THR A 398 8.57 -17.59 23.07
N THR A 399 7.75 -16.82 23.79
CA THR A 399 7.30 -17.18 25.15
C THR A 399 5.78 -17.08 25.17
N ALA A 400 5.13 -18.25 25.13
CA ALA A 400 3.70 -18.39 25.36
C ALA A 400 3.44 -18.38 26.87
N ASP A 401 2.57 -17.47 27.33
CA ASP A 401 1.88 -17.62 28.62
C ASP A 401 0.39 -17.31 28.40
N ASP A 402 -0.42 -18.29 28.77
CA ASP A 402 -1.87 -18.34 28.63
C ASP A 402 -2.56 -17.49 29.71
N GLU A 403 -3.37 -16.50 29.30
CA GLU A 403 -4.52 -16.10 30.11
C GLU A 403 -5.66 -15.57 29.21
N HIS A 404 -6.65 -16.43 28.99
CA HIS A 404 -7.79 -16.20 28.10
C HIS A 404 -8.83 -15.30 28.79
N ALA A 405 -8.83 -13.99 28.49
CA ALA A 405 -9.85 -13.07 29.00
C ALA A 405 -11.22 -13.27 28.31
N ARG A 406 -12.27 -13.50 29.11
CA ARG A 406 -13.64 -13.77 28.68
C ARG A 406 -14.30 -12.54 28.04
N ARG A 407 -14.92 -12.73 26.86
CA ARG A 407 -15.70 -11.72 26.11
C ARG A 407 -16.89 -11.19 26.91
N LEU A 408 -17.08 -9.87 26.90
CA LEU A 408 -18.34 -9.21 27.27
C LEU A 408 -18.76 -8.27 26.14
N VAL A 409 -19.71 -8.70 25.32
CA VAL A 409 -20.30 -7.87 24.24
C VAL A 409 -21.38 -7.01 24.87
N THR A 410 -21.15 -5.70 25.01
CA THR A 410 -22.20 -4.74 25.37
C THR A 410 -22.64 -3.97 24.13
N LEU A 411 -23.81 -4.30 23.61
CA LEU A 411 -24.52 -3.46 22.65
C LEU A 411 -24.97 -2.18 23.37
N ARG A 412 -24.54 -1.01 22.88
CA ARG A 412 -24.96 0.28 23.46
C ARG A 412 -26.20 0.80 22.74
N ASP A 413 -27.32 0.77 23.46
CA ASP A 413 -28.54 1.51 23.09
C ASP A 413 -28.31 3.02 23.18
N ARG A 414 -28.78 3.73 22.14
CA ARG A 414 -28.74 5.20 22.06
C ARG A 414 -29.74 5.79 23.06
N ARG A 415 -29.24 6.42 24.13
CA ARG A 415 -30.05 7.40 24.88
C ARG A 415 -30.32 8.60 23.97
N ARG A 416 -31.60 8.82 23.65
CA ARG A 416 -32.13 10.04 23.03
C ARG A 416 -31.86 11.22 23.98
N GLY A 417 -31.13 12.23 23.50
CA GLY A 417 -31.01 13.52 24.18
C GLY A 417 -32.37 14.22 24.21
N GLY A 418 -32.77 14.67 25.40
CA GLY A 418 -34.01 15.39 25.63
C GLY A 418 -34.03 16.74 24.91
N GLY A 419 -35.10 16.98 24.17
CA GLY A 419 -35.43 18.29 23.62
C GLY A 419 -35.96 19.20 24.73
N ARG A 420 -35.43 20.42 24.77
CA ARG A 420 -35.90 21.52 25.61
C ARG A 420 -37.05 22.20 24.85
N ALA A 421 -38.25 22.24 25.44
CA ALA A 421 -39.37 23.00 24.90
C ALA A 421 -39.15 24.52 25.12
N PRO A 422 -39.66 25.39 24.23
CA PRO A 422 -39.69 26.83 24.48
C PRO A 422 -40.99 27.22 25.20
N ASP A 423 -40.87 28.00 26.26
CA ASP A 423 -41.97 28.76 26.85
C ASP A 423 -41.89 30.22 26.36
N SER A 424 -43.02 30.68 25.81
CA SER A 424 -43.50 32.06 25.59
C SER A 424 -42.62 33.06 24.83
#